data_AF-A0A966JA57-F1
#
_entry.id   AF-A0A966JA57-F1
#
_cell.length_a   1.000
_cell.length_b   1.000
_cell.length_c   1.000
_cell.angle_alpha   90.00
_cell.angle_beta   90.00
_cell.angle_gamma   90.00
#
_symmetry.space_group_name_H-M   'P 1'
#
loop_
_entity.id
_entity.type
_entity.pdbx_description
1 polymer ?
#
loop_
_entity_poly.entity_id
_entity_poly.type
_entity_poly.pdbx_seq_one_letter_code
_entity_poly.pdbx_strand_id
1 'polypeptide(L)'
;MSKMSLRRTMALGTGVLVSLAACGESSTAPGGESEVISRVTLTLTPSNGGAALTTYIDDSDGKGPTAPSAQVAVPALVRGVTYTGTVKFENRLKTPAEDITTEVQAEANEHRVFYTITSGSGVTITTTDVDGQNRPLGLRFSKAVAAGATAGAVRVVLCHYDSAPKVASATTCTGETDVDLPFAYAIAP
;
A
#
# COMPACT_ATOMS: atom_id res chain seq x y z
N MET A 1 -46.75 -61.07 -33.21
CA MET A 1 -46.53 -60.12 -34.33
C MET A 1 -46.86 -58.71 -33.85
N SER A 2 -45.86 -57.91 -33.50
CA SER A 2 -45.84 -56.47 -33.79
C SER A 2 -44.43 -55.96 -33.52
N LYS A 3 -43.98 -55.07 -34.41
CA LYS A 3 -42.61 -54.59 -34.62
C LYS A 3 -42.25 -53.48 -33.62
N MET A 4 -41.02 -52.96 -33.81
CA MET A 4 -40.58 -51.57 -33.54
C MET A 4 -39.85 -51.43 -32.19
N SER A 5 -38.76 -50.69 -32.01
CA SER A 5 -37.84 -49.93 -32.87
C SER A 5 -36.63 -49.60 -31.98
N LEU A 6 -35.41 -49.82 -32.49
CA LEU A 6 -34.19 -49.40 -31.81
C LEU A 6 -34.04 -47.87 -31.97
N ARG A 7 -34.05 -47.12 -30.87
CA ARG A 7 -33.65 -45.71 -30.85
C ARG A 7 -32.40 -45.56 -30.00
N ARG A 8 -31.29 -45.25 -30.67
CA ARG A 8 -30.05 -44.78 -30.07
C ARG A 8 -30.28 -43.33 -29.63
N THR A 9 -30.19 -43.06 -28.33
CA THR A 9 -30.08 -41.69 -27.81
C THR A 9 -28.72 -41.55 -27.15
N MET A 10 -27.83 -40.86 -27.85
CA MET A 10 -26.55 -40.38 -27.36
C MET A 10 -26.85 -39.14 -26.51
N ALA A 11 -26.79 -39.28 -25.19
CA ALA A 11 -26.91 -38.14 -24.28
C ALA A 11 -25.50 -37.63 -23.96
N LEU A 12 -25.17 -36.47 -24.53
CA LEU A 12 -23.95 -35.72 -24.26
C LEU A 12 -24.09 -35.06 -22.87
N GLY A 13 -23.43 -35.64 -21.86
CA GLY A 13 -23.43 -35.10 -20.50
C GLY A 13 -22.51 -33.88 -20.40
N THR A 14 -23.08 -32.69 -20.49
CA THR A 14 -22.36 -31.43 -20.26
C THR A 14 -22.20 -31.23 -18.75
N GLY A 15 -20.97 -31.43 -18.25
CA GLY A 15 -20.62 -31.13 -16.85
C GLY A 15 -20.73 -29.63 -16.58
N VAL A 16 -21.59 -29.26 -15.63
CA VAL A 16 -21.65 -27.89 -15.10
C VAL A 16 -20.51 -27.73 -14.11
N LEU A 17 -19.42 -27.11 -14.55
CA LEU A 17 -18.39 -26.54 -13.70
C LEU A 17 -18.99 -25.29 -13.02
N VAL A 18 -19.32 -25.41 -11.73
CA VAL A 18 -19.65 -24.27 -10.88
C VAL A 18 -18.34 -23.59 -10.52
N SER A 19 -17.94 -22.62 -11.35
CA SER A 19 -16.90 -21.65 -11.00
C SER A 19 -17.47 -20.68 -9.96
N LEU A 20 -16.96 -20.74 -8.73
CA LEU A 20 -17.13 -19.65 -7.77
C LEU A 20 -16.33 -18.45 -8.28
N ALA A 21 -16.99 -17.59 -9.05
CA ALA A 21 -16.50 -16.25 -9.31
C ALA A 21 -16.64 -15.46 -8.00
N ALA A 22 -15.54 -15.35 -7.26
CA ALA A 22 -15.35 -14.27 -6.31
C ALA A 22 -15.18 -12.99 -7.15
N CYS A 23 -16.29 -12.32 -7.47
CA CYS A 23 -16.24 -10.97 -8.01
C CYS A 23 -15.69 -10.05 -6.92
N GLY A 24 -14.42 -9.64 -7.06
CA GLY A 24 -14.00 -8.34 -6.55
C GLY A 24 -14.73 -7.28 -7.35
N GLU A 25 -15.35 -6.32 -6.68
CA GLU A 25 -16.01 -5.20 -7.33
C GLU A 25 -14.97 -4.32 -8.01
N SER A 26 -14.58 -4.65 -9.25
CA SER A 26 -13.94 -3.68 -10.12
C SER A 26 -15.04 -2.72 -10.62
N SER A 27 -15.34 -1.68 -9.86
CA SER A 27 -16.25 -0.64 -10.35
C SER A 27 -15.53 0.16 -11.44
N THR A 28 -15.77 -0.21 -12.70
CA THR A 28 -15.42 0.59 -13.88
C THR A 28 -16.30 1.85 -14.01
N ALA A 29 -16.67 2.47 -12.90
CA ALA A 29 -17.32 3.78 -12.91
C ALA A 29 -16.24 4.85 -13.14
N PRO A 30 -16.49 5.88 -13.96
CA PRO A 30 -15.56 7.00 -14.11
C PRO A 30 -15.58 7.82 -12.81
N GLY A 31 -14.69 7.46 -11.89
CA GLY A 31 -14.52 8.03 -10.56
C GLY A 31 -14.03 6.92 -9.64
N GLY A 32 -12.72 6.80 -9.46
CA GLY A 32 -12.13 5.79 -8.59
C GLY A 32 -12.62 6.03 -7.16
N GLU A 33 -13.03 4.97 -6.48
CA GLU A 33 -13.48 5.07 -5.10
C GLU A 33 -12.26 5.41 -4.21
N SER A 34 -12.41 6.38 -3.30
CA SER A 34 -11.35 6.74 -2.36
C SER A 34 -11.10 5.58 -1.38
N GLU A 35 -9.85 5.21 -1.19
CA GLU A 35 -9.45 4.05 -0.38
C GLU A 35 -9.71 4.29 1.11
N VAL A 36 -10.50 3.42 1.74
CA VAL A 36 -10.75 3.49 3.19
C VAL A 36 -9.61 2.81 3.95
N ILE A 37 -8.60 3.59 4.34
CA ILE A 37 -7.43 3.12 5.09
C ILE A 37 -7.55 3.49 6.56
N SER A 38 -7.48 2.50 7.44
CA SER A 38 -7.63 2.68 8.89
C SER A 38 -6.37 2.31 9.67
N ARG A 39 -5.33 1.81 9.00
CA ARG A 39 -3.98 1.62 9.56
C ARG A 39 -2.93 1.78 8.47
N VAL A 40 -1.85 2.48 8.83
CA VAL A 40 -0.64 2.58 8.01
C VAL A 40 0.54 2.08 8.83
N THR A 41 1.23 1.06 8.32
CA THR A 41 2.38 0.44 9.00
C THR A 41 3.64 0.65 8.17
N LEU A 42 4.71 1.17 8.79
CA LEU A 42 6.05 1.16 8.23
C LEU A 42 6.88 0.05 8.88
N THR A 43 7.58 -0.73 8.05
CA THR A 43 8.57 -1.71 8.50
C THR A 43 9.93 -1.38 7.91
N LEU A 44 10.95 -1.24 8.76
CA LEU A 44 12.32 -0.88 8.41
C LEU A 44 13.28 -2.01 8.78
N THR A 45 13.85 -2.68 7.79
CA THR A 45 14.81 -3.77 7.97
C THR A 45 16.25 -3.26 7.82
N PRO A 46 17.10 -3.33 8.86
CA PRO A 46 18.47 -2.82 8.81
C PRO A 46 19.39 -3.64 7.90
N SER A 47 20.23 -2.97 7.11
CA SER A 47 21.17 -3.64 6.18
C SER A 47 22.35 -4.33 6.87
N ASN A 48 22.69 -3.93 8.10
CA ASN A 48 23.74 -4.55 8.91
C ASN A 48 23.23 -5.75 9.73
N GLY A 49 22.01 -6.22 9.46
CA GLY A 49 21.34 -7.27 10.24
C GLY A 49 20.66 -6.74 11.51
N GLY A 50 19.93 -7.62 12.20
CA GLY A 50 19.13 -7.28 13.37
C GLY A 50 17.62 -7.39 13.12
N ALA A 51 16.82 -7.10 14.16
CA ALA A 51 15.36 -7.12 14.06
C ALA A 51 14.85 -5.93 13.24
N ALA A 52 13.80 -6.16 12.46
CA ALA A 52 13.09 -5.09 11.79
C ALA A 52 12.41 -4.16 12.81
N LEU A 53 12.42 -2.86 12.52
CA LEU A 53 11.70 -1.86 13.30
C LEU A 53 10.33 -1.65 12.64
N THR A 54 9.26 -1.88 13.39
CA THR A 54 7.88 -1.67 12.91
C THR A 54 7.22 -0.55 13.71
N THR A 55 6.53 0.34 13.01
CA THR A 55 5.72 1.42 13.59
C THR A 55 4.44 1.54 12.80
N TYR A 56 3.36 1.98 13.44
CA TYR A 56 2.09 2.20 12.75
C TYR A 56 1.32 3.38 13.36
N ILE A 57 0.40 3.92 12.57
CA ILE A 57 -0.63 4.85 13.01
C ILE A 57 -1.98 4.23 12.64
N ASP A 58 -2.92 4.23 13.58
CA ASP A 58 -4.30 3.83 13.36
C ASP A 58 -5.17 5.06 13.08
N ASP A 59 -6.20 4.88 12.29
CA ASP A 59 -7.31 5.83 12.13
C ASP A 59 -8.61 5.07 12.42
N SER A 60 -9.40 5.55 13.40
CA SER A 60 -10.59 4.86 13.87
C SER A 60 -11.80 5.00 12.94
N ASP A 61 -11.80 5.97 12.03
CA ASP A 61 -12.86 6.16 11.04
C ASP A 61 -12.32 6.35 9.60
N GLY A 62 -11.00 6.29 9.42
CA GLY A 62 -10.31 6.25 8.13
C GLY A 62 -10.30 7.61 7.43
N LYS A 63 -11.40 7.92 6.73
CA LYS A 63 -11.60 9.21 6.04
C LYS A 63 -12.59 10.11 6.78
N GLY A 64 -12.94 9.76 8.01
CA GLY A 64 -13.92 10.48 8.80
C GLY A 64 -13.35 11.73 9.46
N PRO A 65 -14.16 12.39 10.32
CA PRO A 65 -13.74 13.60 11.01
C PRO A 65 -12.77 13.35 12.17
N THR A 66 -12.57 12.10 12.60
CA THR A 66 -11.68 11.77 13.71
C THR A 66 -10.24 11.82 13.25
N ALA A 67 -9.37 12.53 13.98
CA ALA A 67 -7.96 12.52 13.66
C ALA A 67 -7.34 11.13 13.93
N PRO A 68 -6.33 10.72 13.15
CA PRO A 68 -5.56 9.51 13.42
C PRO A 68 -4.98 9.47 14.84
N SER A 69 -4.83 8.28 15.38
CA SER A 69 -4.22 8.05 16.68
C SER A 69 -2.75 8.49 16.70
N ALA A 70 -2.19 8.61 17.92
CA ALA A 70 -0.74 8.75 18.05
C ALA A 70 -0.01 7.55 17.42
N GLN A 71 1.17 7.83 16.87
CA GLN A 71 2.07 6.81 16.35
C GLN A 71 2.45 5.81 17.44
N VAL A 72 2.33 4.52 17.12
CA VAL A 72 2.79 3.43 17.98
C VAL A 72 4.22 3.07 17.60
N ALA A 73 5.08 3.08 18.62
CA ALA A 73 6.54 2.89 18.54
C ALA A 73 7.25 3.93 17.67
N VAL A 74 8.30 4.56 18.20
CA VAL A 74 9.15 5.48 17.43
C VAL A 74 10.44 4.72 17.07
N PRO A 75 10.71 4.43 15.78
CA PRO A 75 11.91 3.70 15.39
C PRO A 75 13.19 4.45 15.78
N ALA A 76 14.08 3.79 16.52
CA ALA A 76 15.41 4.29 16.85
C ALA A 76 16.40 3.86 15.77
N LEU A 77 16.74 4.78 14.86
CA LEU A 77 17.59 4.50 13.72
C LEU A 77 19.07 4.58 14.09
N VAL A 78 19.89 3.69 13.53
CA VAL A 78 21.33 3.68 13.76
C VAL A 78 22.04 4.48 12.66
N ARG A 79 22.96 5.34 13.06
CA ARG A 79 23.80 6.11 12.12
C ARG A 79 24.69 5.20 11.28
N GLY A 80 24.85 5.53 10.01
CA GLY A 80 25.61 4.72 9.06
C GLY A 80 24.86 3.49 8.54
N VAL A 81 23.64 3.20 9.03
CA VAL A 81 22.83 2.08 8.57
C VAL A 81 21.84 2.55 7.50
N THR A 82 21.65 1.70 6.49
CA THR A 82 20.57 1.85 5.52
C THR A 82 19.49 0.82 5.81
N TYR A 83 18.23 1.22 5.73
CA TYR A 83 17.11 0.34 5.98
C TYR A 83 16.34 0.07 4.68
N THR A 84 15.99 -1.20 4.43
CA THR A 84 14.95 -1.55 3.47
C THR A 84 13.59 -1.32 4.13
N GLY A 85 12.84 -0.36 3.60
CA GLY A 85 11.54 0.05 4.07
C GLY A 85 10.39 -0.50 3.24
N THR A 86 9.28 -0.79 3.90
CA THR A 86 7.98 -1.09 3.28
C THR A 86 6.89 -0.32 3.99
N VAL A 87 5.85 0.07 3.26
CA VAL A 87 4.59 0.57 3.81
C VAL A 87 3.48 -0.44 3.55
N LYS A 88 2.60 -0.64 4.54
CA LYS A 88 1.39 -1.45 4.44
C LYS A 88 0.18 -0.59 4.77
N PHE A 89 -0.88 -0.70 3.96
CA PHE A 89 -2.16 -0.05 4.14
C PHE A 89 -3.22 -1.11 4.44
N GLU A 90 -4.04 -0.89 5.48
CA GLU A 90 -5.07 -1.84 5.89
C GLU A 90 -6.40 -1.11 6.20
N ASN A 91 -7.51 -1.75 5.85
CA ASN A 91 -8.85 -1.38 6.32
C ASN A 91 -9.27 -2.33 7.45
N ARG A 92 -9.07 -1.87 8.68
CA ARG A 92 -9.42 -2.63 9.89
C ARG A 92 -10.84 -2.35 10.40
N LEU A 93 -11.61 -1.53 9.66
CA LEU A 93 -13.04 -1.30 9.93
C LEU A 93 -13.91 -2.44 9.36
N LYS A 94 -13.35 -3.25 8.44
CA LYS A 94 -13.96 -4.46 7.90
C LYS A 94 -13.62 -5.68 8.76
N THR A 95 -14.44 -6.73 8.65
CA THR A 95 -14.19 -8.03 9.29
C THR A 95 -14.39 -9.14 8.26
N PRO A 96 -13.33 -9.86 7.83
CA PRO A 96 -11.93 -9.68 8.25
C PRO A 96 -11.35 -8.32 7.83
N ALA A 97 -10.27 -7.90 8.49
CA ALA A 97 -9.53 -6.71 8.06
C ALA A 97 -8.95 -6.95 6.65
N GLU A 98 -9.01 -5.92 5.82
CA GLU A 98 -8.63 -5.99 4.42
C GLU A 98 -7.24 -5.37 4.20
N ASP A 99 -6.46 -5.97 3.30
CA ASP A 99 -5.12 -5.50 2.94
C ASP A 99 -5.19 -4.62 1.68
N ILE A 100 -5.35 -3.32 1.91
CA ILE A 100 -5.44 -2.29 0.86
C ILE A 100 -4.11 -2.16 0.09
N THR A 101 -3.00 -2.65 0.64
CA THR A 101 -1.73 -2.71 -0.10
C THR A 101 -1.85 -3.53 -1.38
N THR A 102 -2.74 -4.54 -1.39
CA THR A 102 -2.96 -5.40 -2.56
C THR A 102 -3.67 -4.66 -3.69
N GLU A 103 -4.62 -3.80 -3.35
CA GLU A 103 -5.36 -2.94 -4.27
C GLU A 103 -4.45 -1.85 -4.85
N VAL A 104 -3.72 -1.13 -3.99
CA VAL A 104 -2.68 -0.15 -4.40
C VAL A 104 -1.65 -0.77 -5.37
N GLN A 105 -1.30 -2.05 -5.17
CA GLN A 105 -0.40 -2.77 -6.06
C GLN A 105 -1.05 -3.18 -7.38
N ALA A 106 -2.33 -3.57 -7.37
CA ALA A 106 -3.10 -3.87 -8.58
C ALA A 106 -3.32 -2.60 -9.43
N GLU A 107 -3.50 -1.46 -8.77
CA GLU A 107 -3.73 -0.15 -9.35
C GLU A 107 -2.48 0.73 -9.35
N ALA A 108 -1.30 0.11 -9.46
CA ALA A 108 -0.01 0.80 -9.30
C ALA A 108 0.22 1.97 -10.28
N ASN A 109 -0.47 2.00 -11.42
CA ASN A 109 -0.38 3.11 -12.38
C ASN A 109 -1.11 4.37 -11.90
N GLU A 110 -2.09 4.20 -11.01
CA GLU A 110 -2.98 5.21 -10.45
C GLU A 110 -2.54 5.62 -9.04
N HIS A 111 -1.72 4.80 -8.37
CA HIS A 111 -1.22 5.11 -7.03
C HIS A 111 0.26 5.51 -7.00
N ARG A 112 0.60 6.34 -5.99
CA ARG A 112 1.99 6.60 -5.59
C ARG A 112 2.10 7.00 -4.12
N VAL A 113 3.09 6.43 -3.45
CA VAL A 113 3.51 6.84 -2.11
C VAL A 113 4.66 7.85 -2.19
N PHE A 114 4.49 8.97 -1.49
CA PHE A 114 5.50 10.02 -1.33
C PHE A 114 6.03 10.05 0.09
N TYR A 115 7.34 10.33 0.22
CA TYR A 115 8.04 10.44 1.49
C TYR A 115 8.79 11.77 1.54
N THR A 116 8.46 12.60 2.52
CA THR A 116 9.11 13.92 2.71
C THR A 116 9.64 14.02 4.13
N ILE A 117 10.94 14.28 4.31
CA ILE A 117 11.49 14.59 5.63
C ILE A 117 11.00 15.99 6.04
N THR A 118 10.21 16.07 7.10
CA THR A 118 9.59 17.32 7.57
C THR A 118 10.37 17.96 8.73
N SER A 119 11.16 17.16 9.45
CA SER A 119 12.07 17.63 10.50
C SER A 119 13.24 16.67 10.68
N GLY A 120 14.31 17.16 11.31
CA GLY A 120 15.57 16.43 11.41
C GLY A 120 16.45 16.61 10.17
N SER A 121 17.60 15.95 10.17
CA SER A 121 18.62 16.04 9.13
C SER A 121 19.39 14.74 8.99
N GLY A 122 20.08 14.57 7.85
CA GLY A 122 20.94 13.40 7.60
C GLY A 122 20.19 12.08 7.40
N VAL A 123 18.89 12.12 7.12
CA VAL A 123 18.09 10.96 6.70
C VAL A 123 17.59 11.22 5.29
N THR A 124 17.76 10.23 4.41
CA THR A 124 17.29 10.28 3.02
C THR A 124 16.41 9.08 2.75
N ILE A 125 15.29 9.29 2.06
CA ILE A 125 14.39 8.22 1.61
C ILE A 125 14.40 8.19 0.08
N THR A 126 14.49 6.99 -0.48
CA THR A 126 14.48 6.75 -1.92
C THR A 126 13.52 5.61 -2.24
N THR A 127 12.49 5.87 -3.02
CA THR A 127 11.61 4.83 -3.57
C THR A 127 12.41 3.83 -4.40
N THR A 128 12.11 2.54 -4.26
CA THR A 128 12.87 1.44 -4.88
C THR A 128 12.03 0.55 -5.80
N ASP A 129 10.74 0.80 -5.88
CA ASP A 129 9.79 0.10 -6.73
C ASP A 129 9.12 1.05 -7.73
N VAL A 130 8.67 0.47 -8.84
CA VAL A 130 8.02 1.16 -9.94
C VAL A 130 6.75 0.43 -10.34
N ASP A 131 5.85 1.15 -11.00
CA ASP A 131 4.67 0.60 -11.65
C ASP A 131 4.98 -0.04 -13.01
N GLY A 132 3.94 -0.50 -13.70
CA GLY A 132 4.05 -1.10 -15.04
C GLY A 132 4.49 -0.12 -16.13
N GLN A 133 4.54 1.18 -15.85
CA GLN A 133 4.99 2.24 -16.74
C GLN A 133 6.35 2.82 -16.32
N ASN A 134 7.06 2.12 -15.43
CA ASN A 134 8.38 2.48 -14.91
C ASN A 134 8.40 3.84 -14.16
N ARG A 135 7.29 4.20 -13.51
CA ARG A 135 7.17 5.38 -12.64
C ARG A 135 7.23 4.94 -11.19
N PRO A 136 7.76 5.75 -10.26
CA PRO A 136 7.83 5.38 -8.85
C PRO A 136 6.47 4.99 -8.27
N LEU A 137 6.42 3.87 -7.54
CA LEU A 137 5.23 3.42 -6.81
C LEU A 137 5.32 3.78 -5.32
N GLY A 138 6.41 3.41 -4.64
CA GLY A 138 6.66 3.83 -3.26
C GLY A 138 6.17 2.86 -2.18
N LEU A 139 5.67 1.67 -2.51
CA LEU A 139 5.38 0.64 -1.52
C LEU A 139 6.68 0.11 -0.88
N ARG A 140 7.80 0.20 -1.61
CA ARG A 140 9.15 -0.16 -1.14
C ARG A 140 10.10 1.01 -1.26
N PHE A 141 10.92 1.23 -0.23
CA PHE A 141 11.90 2.31 -0.23
C PHE A 141 13.20 1.90 0.48
N SER A 142 14.25 2.68 0.26
CA SER A 142 15.48 2.68 1.04
C SER A 142 15.49 3.91 1.94
N LYS A 143 15.91 3.75 3.21
CA LYS A 143 16.09 4.85 4.16
C LYS A 143 17.54 4.85 4.66
N ALA A 144 18.35 5.78 4.15
CA ALA A 144 19.74 5.95 4.52
C ALA A 144 19.88 6.92 5.70
N VAL A 145 20.71 6.56 6.68
CA VAL A 145 20.96 7.36 7.89
C VAL A 145 22.44 7.76 7.93
N ALA A 146 22.73 9.05 7.74
CA ALA A 146 24.08 9.57 7.74
C ALA A 146 24.71 9.61 9.15
N ALA A 147 26.03 9.74 9.22
CA ALA A 147 26.75 9.86 10.49
C ALA A 147 26.32 11.08 11.32
N GLY A 148 25.94 12.18 10.68
CA GLY A 148 25.44 13.39 11.34
C GLY A 148 23.92 13.43 11.55
N ALA A 149 23.21 12.30 11.38
CA ALA A 149 21.75 12.31 11.41
C ALA A 149 21.19 12.74 12.77
N THR A 150 20.05 13.43 12.74
CA THR A 150 19.28 13.88 13.91
C THR A 150 17.87 13.29 13.89
N ALA A 151 17.25 13.20 15.07
CA ALA A 151 15.86 12.76 15.19
C ALA A 151 14.91 13.70 14.45
N GLY A 152 13.79 13.18 13.97
CA GLY A 152 12.90 13.94 13.10
C GLY A 152 11.63 13.19 12.72
N ALA A 153 11.01 13.61 11.63
CA ALA A 153 9.80 13.01 11.11
C ALA A 153 9.82 12.90 9.58
N VAL A 154 9.19 11.85 9.07
CA VAL A 154 8.85 11.69 7.65
C VAL A 154 7.34 11.81 7.49
N ARG A 155 6.89 12.66 6.56
CA ARG A 155 5.51 12.67 6.08
C ARG A 155 5.36 11.61 4.99
N VAL A 156 4.41 10.71 5.18
CA VAL A 156 4.05 9.64 4.24
C VAL A 156 2.70 9.99 3.63
N VAL A 157 2.64 10.03 2.30
CA VAL A 157 1.40 10.33 1.56
C VAL A 157 1.11 9.23 0.56
N LEU A 158 -0.06 8.61 0.64
CA LEU A 158 -0.60 7.83 -0.48
C LEU A 158 -1.42 8.78 -1.36
N CYS A 159 -1.07 8.82 -2.63
CA CYS A 159 -1.68 9.68 -3.64
C CYS A 159 -2.36 8.81 -4.69
N HIS A 160 -3.63 9.09 -4.93
CA HIS A 160 -4.43 8.48 -5.98
C HIS A 160 -4.61 9.47 -7.14
N TYR A 161 -4.37 8.98 -8.34
CA TYR A 161 -4.51 9.68 -9.59
C TYR A 161 -5.70 9.08 -10.33
N ASP A 162 -6.81 9.80 -10.41
CA ASP A 162 -7.97 9.42 -11.23
C ASP A 162 -7.60 9.38 -12.74
N SER A 163 -8.37 10.09 -13.56
CA SER A 163 -8.12 10.23 -15.00
C SER A 163 -6.82 10.95 -15.38
N ALA A 164 -6.14 11.61 -14.44
CA ALA A 164 -4.89 12.32 -14.71
C ALA A 164 -3.69 11.38 -14.62
N PRO A 165 -2.75 11.37 -15.59
CA PRO A 165 -1.63 10.47 -15.53
C PRO A 165 -0.70 10.83 -14.37
N LYS A 166 -0.27 9.81 -13.61
CA LYS A 166 0.83 9.94 -12.66
C LYS A 166 2.08 10.51 -13.33
N VAL A 167 2.51 11.68 -12.88
CA VAL A 167 3.73 12.35 -13.40
C VAL A 167 4.97 11.74 -12.74
N ALA A 168 5.85 11.14 -13.55
CA ALA A 168 7.06 10.46 -13.04
C ALA A 168 7.96 11.37 -12.20
N SER A 169 8.13 12.63 -12.62
CA SER A 169 8.97 13.63 -11.94
C SER A 169 8.31 14.32 -10.74
N ALA A 170 7.04 14.02 -10.43
CA ALA A 170 6.38 14.62 -9.27
C ALA A 170 7.17 14.31 -7.99
N THR A 171 7.31 15.30 -7.12
CA THR A 171 7.97 15.17 -5.81
C THR A 171 6.98 15.24 -4.65
N THR A 172 5.74 15.62 -4.94
CA THR A 172 4.60 15.66 -4.02
C THR A 172 3.36 15.11 -4.71
N CYS A 173 2.34 14.74 -3.94
CA CYS A 173 1.05 14.36 -4.50
C CYS A 173 0.44 15.52 -5.30
N THR A 174 -0.09 15.21 -6.48
CA THR A 174 -0.80 16.15 -7.36
C THR A 174 -2.21 15.66 -7.73
N GLY A 175 -2.61 14.49 -7.21
CA GLY A 175 -3.95 13.93 -7.33
C GLY A 175 -4.70 14.02 -5.99
N GLU A 176 -5.62 13.10 -5.76
CA GLU A 176 -6.27 12.92 -4.46
C GLU A 176 -5.27 12.35 -3.45
N THR A 177 -5.43 12.72 -2.18
CA THR A 177 -4.63 12.19 -1.08
C THR A 177 -5.46 11.20 -0.28
N ASP A 178 -5.11 9.91 -0.30
CA ASP A 178 -5.77 8.87 0.48
C ASP A 178 -5.29 8.86 1.93
N VAL A 179 -3.97 9.05 2.11
CA VAL A 179 -3.30 9.06 3.41
C VAL A 179 -2.36 10.26 3.47
N ASP A 180 -2.31 10.94 4.62
CA ASP A 180 -1.30 11.95 4.93
C ASP A 180 -0.91 11.86 6.41
N LEU A 181 0.18 11.16 6.70
CA LEU A 181 0.57 10.84 8.08
C LEU A 181 2.03 11.18 8.39
N PRO A 182 2.31 11.80 9.55
CA PRO A 182 3.67 12.00 10.04
C PRO A 182 4.16 10.79 10.85
N PHE A 183 5.29 10.20 10.46
CA PHE A 183 6.01 9.19 11.24
C PHE A 183 7.30 9.77 11.81
N ALA A 184 7.33 9.95 13.13
CA ALA A 184 8.53 10.29 13.88
C ALA A 184 9.55 9.14 13.86
N TYR A 185 10.82 9.50 13.93
CA TYR A 185 11.94 8.60 14.15
C TYR A 185 12.95 9.23 15.10
N ALA A 186 13.59 8.39 15.91
CA ALA A 186 14.70 8.77 16.76
C ALA A 186 16.02 8.30 16.13
N ILE A 187 17.14 8.76 16.70
CA ILE A 187 18.45 8.19 16.43
C ILE A 187 18.88 7.41 17.67
N ALA A 188 19.30 6.16 17.48
CA ALA A 188 19.86 5.33 18.54
C ALA A 188 21.07 6.04 19.19
N PRO A 189 21.27 5.85 20.50
CA PRO A 189 22.39 6.46 21.22
C PRO A 189 23.75 6.11 20.62
#